data_AF-A0A4Y2NS91-F1
#
_entry.id   AF-A0A4Y2NS91-F1
#
_cell.length_a   1.000
_cell.length_b   1.000
_cell.length_c   1.000
_cell.angle_alpha   90.00
_cell.angle_beta   90.00
_cell.angle_gamma   90.00
#
_symmetry.space_group_name_H-M   'P 1'
#
loop_
_entity.id
_entity.type
_entity.pdbx_description
1 polymer ?
#
loop_
_entity_poly.entity_id
_entity_poly.type
_entity_poly.pdbx_seq_one_letter_code
_entity_poly.pdbx_strand_id
1 'polypeptide(L)' 'MYSIEQRVFLVLEYHRLKESPTATRRSFQARFNVPKGPDAKPIRTLFAKFQRTGSVTDDLVGNVGRQQTAVTPENVATVS' A
#
# COMPACT_ATOMS: atom_id res chain seq x y z
N MET A 1 13.05 -1.47 -5.56
CA MET A 1 11.88 -1.11 -4.73
C MET A 1 10.62 -1.46 -5.51
N TYR A 2 9.62 -2.12 -4.92
CA TYR A 2 8.39 -2.53 -5.64
C TYR A 2 7.51 -1.33 -5.99
N SER A 3 6.87 -1.35 -7.16
CA SER A 3 5.85 -0.37 -7.55
C SER A 3 4.63 -0.43 -6.63
N ILE A 4 3.77 0.60 -6.64
CA ILE A 4 2.52 0.58 -5.86
C ILE A 4 1.65 -0.62 -6.27
N GLU A 5 1.50 -0.86 -7.57
CA GLU A 5 0.75 -2.01 -8.10
C GLU A 5 1.28 -3.35 -7.55
N GLN A 6 2.61 -3.53 -7.57
CA GLN A 6 3.25 -4.74 -7.05
C GLN A 6 3.00 -4.92 -5.55
N ARG A 7 3.02 -3.84 -4.77
CA ARG A 7 2.76 -3.90 -3.32
C ARG A 7 1.30 -4.18 -3.00
N VAL A 8 0.36 -3.55 -3.73
CA VAL A 8 -1.08 -3.84 -3.61
C VAL A 8 -1.33 -5.31 -3.91
N PHE A 9 -0.76 -5.82 -5.01
CA PHE A 9 -0.87 -7.22 -5.36
C PHE A 9 -0.37 -8.13 -4.23
N LEU A 10 0.82 -7.86 -3.67
CA LEU A 10 1.38 -8.67 -2.60
C LEU A 10 0.47 -8.72 -1.36
N VAL A 11 -0.11 -7.60 -0.94
CA VAL A 11 -1.00 -7.55 0.23
C VAL A 11 -2.28 -8.35 -0.01
N LEU A 12 -2.94 -8.12 -1.14
CA LEU A 12 -4.20 -8.81 -1.48
C LEU A 12 -3.98 -10.31 -1.63
N GLU A 13 -2.93 -10.69 -2.34
CA GLU A 13 -2.63 -12.08 -2.64
C GLU A 13 -2.15 -12.84 -1.41
N TYR A 14 -1.38 -12.20 -0.52
CA TYR A 14 -1.00 -12.77 0.77
C TYR A 14 -2.20 -13.08 1.66
N HIS A 15 -3.16 -12.15 1.74
CA HIS A 15 -4.41 -12.38 2.47
C HIS A 15 -5.24 -13.50 1.83
N ARG A 16 -5.44 -13.45 0.51
CA ARG A 16 -6.21 -14.47 -0.25
C ARG A 16 -5.65 -15.87 -0.06
N LEU A 17 -4.33 -16.01 -0.03
CA LEU A 17 -3.61 -17.28 0.13
C LEU A 17 -3.34 -17.64 1.59
N LYS A 18 -4.13 -17.12 2.53
CA LYS A 18 -4.08 -17.47 3.96
C LYS A 18 -2.68 -17.29 4.56
N GLU A 19 -2.05 -16.17 4.22
CA GLU A 19 -0.75 -15.74 4.76
C GLU A 19 0.42 -16.68 4.42
N SER A 20 0.35 -17.41 3.30
CA SER A 20 1.43 -18.26 2.79
C SER A 20 2.45 -17.46 1.95
N PRO A 21 3.68 -17.17 2.44
CA PRO A 21 4.64 -16.35 1.71
C PRO A 21 5.16 -17.02 0.45
N THR A 22 5.29 -18.35 0.48
CA THR A 22 5.77 -19.15 -0.67
C THR A 22 4.77 -19.10 -1.82
N ALA A 23 3.48 -19.25 -1.53
CA ALA A 23 2.44 -19.20 -2.56
C ALA A 23 2.31 -17.79 -3.14
N THR A 24 2.34 -16.74 -2.30
CA THR A 24 2.35 -15.35 -2.75
C THR A 24 3.55 -15.02 -3.62
N ARG A 25 4.76 -15.46 -3.25
CA ARG A 25 5.97 -15.28 -4.08
C ARG A 25 5.82 -15.91 -5.46
N ARG A 26 5.30 -17.14 -5.53
CA ARG A 26 5.07 -17.85 -6.81
C ARG A 26 4.04 -17.12 -7.67
N SER A 27 2.93 -16.69 -7.06
CA SER A 27 1.89 -15.92 -7.76
C SER A 27 2.42 -14.58 -8.28
N PHE A 28 3.25 -13.89 -7.49
CA PHE A 28 3.93 -12.67 -7.90
C PHE A 28 4.85 -12.88 -9.11
N GLN A 29 5.69 -13.93 -9.06
CA GLN A 29 6.58 -14.28 -10.17
C GLN A 29 5.79 -14.55 -11.45
N ALA A 30 4.69 -15.31 -11.35
CA ALA A 30 3.82 -15.61 -12.48
C ALA A 30 3.11 -14.36 -13.03
N ARG A 31 2.54 -13.51 -12.15
CA ARG A 31 1.79 -12.32 -12.56
C ARG A 31 2.64 -11.27 -13.26
N PHE A 32 3.85 -11.03 -12.74
CA PHE A 32 4.74 -9.98 -13.24
C PHE A 32 5.84 -10.51 -14.18
N ASN A 33 5.83 -11.81 -14.48
CA ASN A 33 6.83 -12.49 -15.31
C ASN A 33 8.29 -12.17 -14.89
N VAL A 34 8.55 -12.23 -13.58
CA VAL A 34 9.87 -11.95 -13.01
C VAL A 34 10.53 -13.22 -12.49
N PRO A 35 11.84 -13.42 -12.72
CA PRO A 35 12.53 -14.63 -12.26
C PRO A 35 12.62 -14.70 -10.73
N LYS A 36 12.63 -13.54 -10.05
CA LYS A 36 12.74 -13.45 -8.59
C LYS A 36 11.57 -12.65 -8.03
N GLY A 37 10.82 -13.26 -7.12
CA GLY A 37 9.83 -12.58 -6.29
C GLY A 37 10.41 -12.17 -4.93
N PRO A 38 9.64 -11.43 -4.12
CA PRO A 38 10.05 -11.07 -2.77
C PRO A 38 10.25 -12.29 -1.87
N ASP A 39 11.15 -12.15 -0.90
CA ASP A 39 11.27 -13.11 0.18
C ASP A 39 10.15 -12.93 1.22
N ALA A 40 10.00 -13.92 2.10
CA ALA A 40 8.92 -13.95 3.08
C ALA A 40 8.91 -12.75 4.02
N LYS A 41 10.10 -12.26 4.43
CA LYS A 41 10.22 -11.13 5.36
C LYS A 41 9.62 -9.84 4.77
N PRO A 42 10.01 -9.38 3.56
CA PRO A 42 9.36 -8.24 2.90
C PRO A 42 7.84 -8.38 2.76
N ILE A 43 7.33 -9.56 2.42
CA ILE A 43 5.87 -9.80 2.27
C ILE A 43 5.16 -9.57 3.61
N ARG A 44 5.66 -10.19 4.69
CA ARG A 44 5.10 -10.05 6.04
C ARG A 44 5.18 -8.63 6.56
N THR A 45 6.32 -7.96 6.37
CA THR A 45 6.51 -6.57 6.79
C THR A 45 5.55 -5.63 6.06
N LEU A 46 5.37 -5.79 4.75
CA LEU A 46 4.43 -5.00 3.98
C LEU A 46 2.98 -5.22 4.45
N PHE A 47 2.61 -6.49 4.71
CA PHE A 47 1.27 -6.81 5.20
C PHE A 47 1.00 -6.24 6.60
N ALA A 48 1.94 -6.40 7.54
CA ALA A 48 1.82 -5.83 8.88
C ALA A 48 1.73 -4.30 8.84
N LYS A 49 2.49 -3.64 7.95
CA LYS A 49 2.37 -2.21 7.72
C LYS A 49 0.97 -1.84 7.25
N PHE A 50 0.46 -2.53 6.24
CA PHE A 50 -0.89 -2.30 5.71
C PHE A 50 -1.96 -2.50 6.78
N GLN A 51 -1.88 -3.55 7.60
CA GLN A 51 -2.81 -3.75 8.71
C GLN A 51 -2.78 -2.59 9.71
N ARG A 52 -1.61 -2.00 9.95
CA ARG A 52 -1.44 -0.88 10.89
C ARG A 52 -1.91 0.46 10.33
N THR A 53 -1.67 0.74 9.03
CA THR A 53 -1.84 2.08 8.46
C THR A 53 -2.90 2.18 7.37
N GLY A 54 -3.42 1.05 6.88
CA GLY A 54 -4.25 0.99 5.67
C GLY A 54 -3.50 1.34 4.39
N SER A 55 -2.17 1.52 4.43
CA SER A 55 -1.37 1.97 3.29
C SER A 55 -0.24 1.01 2.93
N VAL A 56 0.01 0.88 1.64
CA VAL A 56 1.15 0.15 1.05
C VAL A 56 2.29 1.08 0.60
N THR A 57 2.10 2.39 0.72
CA THR A 57 3.12 3.39 0.37
C THR A 57 4.14 3.53 1.49
N ASP A 58 5.31 4.08 1.17
CA ASP A 58 6.31 4.42 2.18
C ASP A 58 5.85 5.63 3.00
N ASP A 59 6.30 5.72 4.25
CA ASP A 59 5.90 6.80 5.18
C ASP A 59 6.37 8.19 4.71
N LEU A 60 7.15 8.24 3.62
CA LEU A 60 7.65 9.44 2.95
C LEU A 60 6.57 10.27 2.24
N VAL A 61 5.35 9.74 2.04
CA VAL A 61 4.19 10.55 1.59
C VAL A 61 3.55 11.32 2.77
N GLY A 62 4.18 11.32 3.94
CA GLY A 62 3.79 12.12 5.11
C GLY A 62 4.36 13.54 5.17
N ASN A 63 5.11 13.99 4.15
CA ASN A 63 5.61 15.37 4.06
C ASN A 63 4.87 16.24 3.02
N VAL A 64 3.75 15.78 2.48
CA VAL A 64 2.79 16.70 1.85
C VAL A 64 1.91 17.17 3.01
N GLY A 65 2.20 18.36 3.53
CA GLY A 65 1.38 18.98 4.57
C GLY A 65 -0.11 18.95 4.21
N ARG A 66 -0.97 19.12 5.24
CA ARG A 66 -2.43 19.26 5.14
C ARG A 66 -2.83 19.77 3.76
N GLN A 67 -3.58 18.98 2.97
CA GLN A 67 -4.18 19.50 1.75
C GLN A 67 -4.92 20.78 2.12
N GLN A 68 -4.40 21.93 1.66
CA GLN A 68 -5.14 23.18 1.72
C GLN A 68 -6.33 22.98 0.79
N THR A 69 -7.46 22.60 1.37
CA THR A 69 -8.74 22.92 0.75
C THR A 69 -8.75 24.44 0.66
N ALA A 70 -8.58 24.96 -0.55
CA ALA A 70 -8.85 26.35 -0.83
C ALA A 70 -10.27 26.63 -0.35
N VAL A 71 -10.40 27.49 0.66
CA VAL A 71 -11.71 27.94 1.14
C VAL A 71 -12.31 28.73 -0.01
N THR A 72 -13.29 28.15 -0.71
CA THR A 72 -14.14 28.91 -1.61
C THR A 72 -15.06 29.81 -0.78
N PRO A 73 -15.40 31.03 -1.24
CA PRO A 73 -16.17 32.02 -0.46
C PRO A 73 -17.53 31.50 0.04
N GLU A 74 -18.05 30.48 -0.61
CA GLU A 74 -19.31 29.78 -0.33
C GLU A 74 -19.37 29.06 1.03
N ASN A 75 -18.24 28.83 1.72
CA ASN A 75 -18.22 28.22 3.06
C ASN A 75 -18.00 29.21 4.22
N VAL A 76 -18.03 30.53 3.98
CA VAL A 76 -18.05 31.51 5.07
C VAL A 76 -19.48 31.63 5.59
N ALA A 77 -19.80 30.85 6.62
CA ALA A 77 -20.98 31.13 7.43
C ALA A 77 -20.77 32.50 8.11
N THR A 78 -21.51 33.51 7.68
CA THR A 78 -21.63 34.77 8.41
C THR A 78 -22.24 34.47 9.77
N VAL A 79 -21.41 34.43 10.81
CA VAL A 79 -21.88 34.50 12.19
C VAL A 79 -22.33 35.95 12.42
N SER A 80 -23.63 36.14 12.64
CA SER A 80 -24.21 37.42 13.11
C SER A 80 -24.05 37.55 14.63
#